data_AF-A0A8S3QT11-F1
#
_entry.id   AF-A0A8S3QT11-F1
#
_cell.length_a   1.000
_cell.length_b   1.000
_cell.length_c   1.000
_cell.angle_alpha   90.00
_cell.angle_beta   90.00
_cell.angle_gamma   90.00
#
_symmetry.space_group_name_H-M   'P 1'
#
loop_
_entity.id
_entity.type
_entity.pdbx_description
1 polymer ?
#
loop_
_entity_poly.entity_id
_entity_poly.type
_entity_poly.pdbx_seq_one_letter_code
_entity_poly.pdbx_strand_id
1 'polypeptide(L)'
;MVEFVLRERWQKIDGNDSVEDFPKLSEEDIRDITLGVYQVKLAKSYTEEHLENDDYYEVMQQGHQLIRVRMASRHTSSKTHNLWITYDDCCIKTWYCTCKAGARIVGTCSHISSVIWFLSFYRHQTKGNQAKQWKDYVHDANQPEVVDDSDSEPEE
;
A
#
# COMPACT_ATOMS: atom_id res chain seq x y z
N MET A 1 -10.19 -22.22 23.50
CA MET A 1 -8.83 -21.71 23.73
C MET A 1 -8.06 -22.03 22.46
N VAL A 2 -7.89 -21.05 21.57
CA VAL A 2 -7.23 -21.28 20.27
C VAL A 2 -5.74 -21.03 20.52
N GLU A 3 -4.91 -22.06 20.36
CA GLU A 3 -3.46 -21.90 20.41
C GLU A 3 -3.02 -21.08 19.18
N PHE A 4 -2.62 -19.84 19.42
CA PHE A 4 -1.95 -19.03 18.40
C PHE A 4 -0.53 -19.58 18.21
N VAL A 5 -0.31 -20.31 17.13
CA VAL A 5 1.04 -20.71 16.73
C VAL A 5 1.78 -19.44 16.28
N LEU A 6 2.70 -18.96 17.12
CA LEU A 6 3.62 -17.88 16.77
C LEU A 6 4.49 -18.35 15.59
N ARG A 7 4.17 -17.90 14.37
CA ARG A 7 5.00 -18.17 13.20
C ARG A 7 6.09 -17.10 13.07
N GLU A 8 7.15 -17.24 13.87
CA GLU A 8 8.36 -16.38 13.79
C GLU A 8 9.29 -16.76 12.62
N ARG A 9 8.72 -17.08 11.45
CA ARG A 9 9.49 -17.44 10.26
C ARG A 9 9.25 -16.41 9.17
N TRP A 10 10.30 -16.05 8.45
CA TRP A 10 10.16 -15.30 7.19
C TRP A 10 9.43 -16.18 6.17
N GLN A 11 8.43 -15.61 5.53
CA GLN A 11 7.65 -16.23 4.47
C GLN A 11 7.52 -15.24 3.32
N LYS A 12 7.53 -15.72 2.08
CA LYS A 12 7.18 -14.87 0.93
C LYS A 12 5.73 -14.42 1.09
N ILE A 13 5.42 -13.22 0.60
CA ILE A 13 4.05 -12.70 0.54
C ILE A 13 3.31 -13.34 -0.65
N ASP A 14 3.21 -14.66 -0.69
CA ASP A 14 2.60 -15.41 -1.80
C ASP A 14 1.07 -15.48 -1.69
N GLY A 15 0.42 -14.34 -1.43
CA GLY A 15 -1.01 -14.12 -1.64
C GLY A 15 -1.99 -14.87 -0.74
N ASN A 16 -1.69 -16.05 -0.17
CA ASN A 16 -2.73 -16.84 0.49
C ASN A 16 -2.50 -17.22 1.96
N ASP A 17 -1.28 -17.49 2.44
CA ASP A 17 -1.15 -18.18 3.75
C ASP A 17 -0.25 -17.49 4.78
N SER A 18 0.31 -16.31 4.47
CA SER A 18 1.32 -15.67 5.33
C SER A 18 0.74 -14.77 6.44
N VAL A 19 -0.45 -14.19 6.23
CA VAL A 19 -1.16 -13.32 7.20
C VAL A 19 -2.67 -13.39 6.96
N GLU A 20 -3.31 -14.49 7.37
CA GLU A 20 -4.74 -14.73 7.12
C GLU A 20 -5.67 -13.72 7.82
N ASP A 21 -5.29 -13.26 9.01
CA ASP A 21 -6.03 -12.34 9.87
C ASP A 21 -5.83 -10.86 9.50
N PHE A 22 -5.07 -10.54 8.45
CA PHE A 22 -4.89 -9.16 8.01
C PHE A 22 -6.21 -8.57 7.47
N PRO A 23 -6.60 -7.35 7.88
CA PRO A 23 -7.91 -6.80 7.55
C PRO A 23 -8.08 -6.60 6.04
N LYS A 24 -9.29 -6.86 5.57
CA LYS A 24 -9.72 -6.56 4.19
C LYS A 24 -10.20 -5.12 4.14
N LEU A 25 -9.56 -4.30 3.32
CA LEU A 25 -9.85 -2.86 3.23
C LEU A 25 -10.25 -2.48 1.81
N SER A 26 -11.13 -1.49 1.69
CA SER A 26 -11.44 -0.86 0.41
C SER A 26 -10.31 0.07 -0.05
N GLU A 27 -10.33 0.48 -1.32
CA GLU A 27 -9.38 1.47 -1.83
C GLU A 27 -9.56 2.85 -1.15
N GLU A 28 -10.76 3.15 -0.65
CA GLU A 28 -11.05 4.37 0.12
C GLU A 28 -10.44 4.32 1.52
N ASP A 29 -10.59 3.20 2.24
CA ASP A 29 -9.94 3.01 3.55
C ASP A 29 -8.41 3.18 3.42
N ILE A 30 -7.83 2.64 2.35
CA ILE A 30 -6.40 2.79 2.07
C ILE A 30 -6.06 4.25 1.75
N ARG A 31 -6.89 4.96 0.97
CA ARG A 31 -6.70 6.39 0.66
C ARG A 31 -6.66 7.24 1.93
N ASP A 32 -7.50 6.94 2.90
CA ASP A 32 -7.58 7.67 4.17
C ASP A 32 -6.34 7.39 5.03
N ILE A 33 -5.86 6.15 5.07
CA ILE A 33 -4.58 5.80 5.71
C ILE A 33 -3.40 6.53 5.05
N THR A 34 -3.40 6.60 3.72
CA THR A 34 -2.30 7.19 2.96
C THR A 34 -2.38 8.71 2.82
N LEU A 35 -3.45 9.33 3.30
CA LEU A 35 -3.78 10.75 3.13
C LEU A 35 -3.77 11.22 1.67
N GLY A 36 -4.35 10.40 0.79
CA GLY A 36 -4.59 10.79 -0.60
C GLY A 36 -4.14 9.77 -1.64
N VAL A 37 -4.51 10.06 -2.88
CA VAL A 37 -4.46 9.11 -4.01
C VAL A 37 -3.05 8.78 -4.50
N TYR A 38 -2.07 9.64 -4.24
CA TYR A 38 -0.71 9.48 -4.75
C TYR A 38 -0.07 8.15 -4.29
N GLN A 39 -0.12 7.87 -2.99
CA GLN A 39 0.48 6.67 -2.43
C GLN A 39 -0.27 5.39 -2.82
N VAL A 40 -1.58 5.48 -3.05
CA VAL A 40 -2.41 4.37 -3.56
C VAL A 40 -2.04 4.03 -5.00
N LYS A 41 -1.91 5.04 -5.88
CA LYS A 41 -1.44 4.85 -7.26
C LYS A 41 -0.04 4.24 -7.28
N LEU A 42 0.84 4.71 -6.41
CA LEU A 42 2.22 4.23 -6.30
C LEU A 42 2.28 2.78 -5.79
N ALA A 43 1.45 2.41 -4.81
CA ALA A 43 1.34 1.05 -4.28
C ALA A 43 1.03 0.00 -5.35
N LYS A 44 0.20 0.34 -6.34
CA LYS A 44 -0.11 -0.52 -7.50
C LYS A 44 1.16 -0.86 -8.30
N SER A 45 1.93 0.16 -8.69
CA SER A 45 3.18 -0.01 -9.42
C SER A 45 4.21 -0.81 -8.63
N TYR A 46 4.36 -0.53 -7.33
CA TYR A 46 5.26 -1.33 -6.49
C TYR A 46 4.80 -2.79 -6.48
N THR A 47 3.51 -3.05 -6.27
CA THR A 47 3.02 -4.43 -6.25
C THR A 47 3.25 -5.17 -7.57
N GLU A 48 2.99 -4.53 -8.71
CA GLU A 48 3.22 -5.12 -10.04
C GLU A 48 4.70 -5.49 -10.25
N GLU A 49 5.63 -4.57 -9.98
CA GLU A 49 7.08 -4.82 -10.07
C GLU A 49 7.52 -5.97 -9.16
N HIS A 50 6.91 -6.11 -7.99
CA HIS A 50 7.28 -7.16 -7.06
C HIS A 50 6.74 -8.54 -7.44
N LEU A 51 5.56 -8.62 -8.08
CA LEU A 51 5.03 -9.87 -8.61
C LEU A 51 5.87 -10.40 -9.78
N GLU A 52 6.46 -9.51 -10.56
CA GLU A 52 7.31 -9.87 -11.70
C GLU A 52 8.71 -10.35 -11.28
N ASN A 53 9.26 -9.82 -10.19
CA ASN A 53 10.64 -10.07 -9.80
C ASN A 53 10.84 -11.15 -8.71
N ASP A 54 9.78 -11.81 -8.22
CA ASP A 54 9.75 -12.92 -7.22
C ASP A 54 10.50 -12.70 -5.87
N ASP A 55 11.26 -11.62 -5.66
CA ASP A 55 12.33 -11.60 -4.65
C ASP A 55 12.24 -10.53 -3.54
N TYR A 56 11.07 -9.94 -3.29
CA TYR A 56 11.10 -8.66 -2.57
C TYR A 56 10.18 -8.48 -1.36
N TYR A 57 9.30 -9.42 -1.06
CA TYR A 57 8.44 -9.32 0.11
C TYR A 57 8.56 -10.54 1.00
N GLU A 58 9.35 -10.39 2.06
CA GLU A 58 9.32 -11.33 3.17
C GLU A 58 8.48 -10.75 4.31
N VAL A 59 7.49 -11.49 4.76
CA VAL A 59 6.66 -11.16 5.92
C VAL A 59 6.93 -12.14 7.05
N MET A 60 6.85 -11.65 8.27
CA MET A 60 6.95 -12.42 9.50
C MET A 60 5.87 -11.92 10.46
N GLN A 61 5.05 -12.83 11.00
CA GLN A 61 4.09 -12.51 12.03
C GLN A 61 4.80 -12.46 13.39
N GLN A 62 4.84 -11.30 14.01
CA GLN A 62 5.52 -11.07 15.30
C GLN A 62 4.46 -10.94 16.41
N GLY A 63 3.79 -12.05 16.74
CA GLY A 63 2.70 -12.03 17.71
C GLY A 63 1.33 -11.73 17.12
N HIS A 64 0.36 -11.45 17.98
CA HIS A 64 -1.02 -11.23 17.57
C HIS A 64 -1.18 -9.83 16.95
N GLN A 65 -1.69 -9.79 15.72
CA GLN A 65 -1.98 -8.58 14.95
C GLN A 65 -0.78 -7.62 14.76
N LEU A 66 0.43 -8.17 14.70
CA LEU A 66 1.65 -7.44 14.36
C LEU A 66 2.41 -8.22 13.28
N ILE A 67 2.71 -7.54 12.18
CA ILE A 67 3.59 -8.07 11.14
C ILE A 67 4.83 -7.21 11.00
N ARG A 68 5.93 -7.89 10.68
CA ARG A 68 7.16 -7.28 10.19
C ARG A 68 7.36 -7.67 8.75
N VAL A 69 7.63 -6.68 7.91
CA VAL A 69 7.93 -6.89 6.49
C VAL A 69 9.33 -6.42 6.19
N ARG A 70 10.02 -7.18 5.35
CA ARG A 70 11.31 -6.83 4.77
C ARG A 70 11.11 -6.62 3.28
N MET A 71 11.54 -5.45 2.81
CA MET A 71 11.43 -5.07 1.41
C MET A 71 12.69 -4.35 0.95
N ALA A 72 13.18 -4.67 -0.24
CA ALA A 72 14.33 -3.96 -0.81
C ALA A 72 13.94 -2.57 -1.31
N SER A 73 14.91 -1.67 -1.32
CA SER A 73 14.77 -0.35 -1.90
C SER A 73 14.71 -0.44 -3.42
N ARG A 74 13.73 0.23 -4.04
CA ARG A 74 13.61 0.39 -5.49
C ARG A 74 14.84 1.06 -6.14
N HIS A 75 15.55 1.90 -5.38
CA HIS A 75 16.69 2.67 -5.92
C HIS A 75 18.03 1.96 -5.77
N THR A 76 18.12 0.97 -4.87
CA THR A 76 19.37 0.26 -4.58
C THR A 76 19.06 -1.12 -3.99
N SER A 77 19.40 -2.20 -4.70
CA SER A 77 19.23 -3.58 -4.22
C SER A 77 20.00 -3.88 -2.93
N SER A 78 21.05 -3.11 -2.62
CA SER A 78 21.84 -3.25 -1.39
C SER A 78 21.18 -2.70 -0.12
N LYS A 79 20.06 -1.96 -0.25
CA LYS A 79 19.35 -1.41 0.92
C LYS A 79 18.02 -2.11 1.10
N THR A 80 17.80 -2.61 2.29
CA THR A 80 16.55 -3.25 2.68
C THR A 80 15.91 -2.46 3.81
N HIS A 81 14.62 -2.20 3.67
CA HIS A 81 13.80 -1.55 4.69
C HIS A 81 13.02 -2.58 5.49
N ASN A 82 13.07 -2.43 6.81
CA ASN A 82 12.13 -3.09 7.70
C ASN A 82 10.91 -2.19 7.91
N LEU A 83 9.75 -2.83 7.94
CA LEU A 83 8.46 -2.24 8.20
C LEU A 83 7.75 -3.00 9.30
N TRP A 84 6.93 -2.31 10.08
CA TRP A 84 6.05 -2.89 11.07
C TRP A 84 4.66 -2.32 10.89
N ILE A 85 3.65 -3.20 10.97
CA ILE A 85 2.25 -2.83 10.88
C ILE A 85 1.50 -3.58 11.98
N THR A 86 0.80 -2.83 12.82
CA THR A 86 -0.18 -3.38 13.75
C THR A 86 -1.58 -3.16 13.19
N TYR A 87 -2.45 -4.12 13.42
CA TYR A 87 -3.82 -4.11 12.93
C TYR A 87 -4.77 -4.71 13.97
N ASP A 88 -6.04 -4.76 13.63
CA ASP A 88 -6.99 -5.71 14.19
C ASP A 88 -7.82 -6.33 13.06
N ASP A 89 -8.85 -7.09 13.42
CA ASP A 89 -9.74 -7.77 12.46
C ASP A 89 -10.38 -6.81 11.44
N CYS A 90 -10.41 -5.50 11.72
CA CYS A 90 -11.13 -4.51 10.92
C CYS A 90 -10.25 -3.41 10.33
N CYS A 91 -9.14 -3.05 10.97
CA CYS A 91 -8.43 -1.80 10.70
C CYS A 91 -6.92 -1.90 10.89
N ILE A 92 -6.18 -1.05 10.17
CA ILE A 92 -4.78 -0.77 10.49
C ILE A 92 -4.72 0.18 11.69
N LYS A 93 -3.89 -0.12 12.69
CA LYS A 93 -3.75 0.69 13.91
C LYS A 93 -2.55 1.61 13.86
N THR A 94 -1.37 1.08 13.60
CA THR A 94 -0.14 1.85 13.51
C THR A 94 0.82 1.22 12.53
N TRP A 95 1.72 2.04 11.97
CA TRP A 95 2.74 1.60 11.05
C TRP A 95 4.05 2.35 11.28
N TYR A 96 5.16 1.68 10.95
CA TYR A 96 6.48 2.30 10.93
C TYR A 96 7.34 1.67 9.83
N CYS A 97 8.12 2.51 9.15
CA CYS A 97 9.10 2.05 8.17
C CYS A 97 10.45 2.72 8.41
N THR A 98 11.51 1.93 8.35
CA THR A 98 12.91 2.40 8.47
C THR A 98 13.39 3.30 7.32
N CYS A 99 12.60 3.46 6.26
CA CYS A 99 12.96 4.36 5.18
C CYS A 99 12.95 5.83 5.64
N LYS A 100 13.67 6.69 4.91
CA LYS A 100 13.77 8.11 5.24
C LYS A 100 12.39 8.77 5.38
N ALA A 101 11.39 8.40 4.57
CA ALA A 101 10.06 8.98 4.62
C ALA A 101 9.21 8.48 5.81
N GLY A 102 9.43 7.24 6.28
CA GLY A 102 8.56 6.56 7.24
C GLY A 102 8.47 7.24 8.61
N ALA A 103 9.43 8.08 8.96
CA ALA A 103 9.43 8.86 10.20
C ALA A 103 9.10 10.36 10.00
N ARG A 104 8.86 10.81 8.76
CA ARG A 104 8.84 12.26 8.43
C ARG A 104 7.55 12.77 7.82
N ILE A 105 6.61 11.91 7.46
CA ILE A 105 5.37 12.31 6.78
C ILE A 105 4.16 11.95 7.62
N VAL A 106 3.12 12.79 7.52
CA VAL A 106 1.78 12.43 7.95
C VAL A 106 1.21 11.49 6.88
N GLY A 107 0.65 10.35 7.27
CA GLY A 107 0.25 9.27 6.36
C GLY A 107 1.31 8.18 6.24
N THR A 108 1.50 7.62 5.03
CA THR A 108 2.36 6.45 4.81
C THR A 108 3.46 6.72 3.78
N CYS A 109 4.62 6.08 3.94
CA CYS A 109 5.58 6.01 2.84
C CYS A 109 5.11 4.98 1.79
N SER A 110 5.69 5.04 0.59
CA SER A 110 5.41 4.09 -0.50
C SER A 110 5.58 2.63 -0.09
N HIS A 111 6.51 2.37 0.83
CA HIS A 111 6.75 1.05 1.35
C HIS A 111 5.57 0.51 2.17
N ILE A 112 5.03 1.33 3.09
CA ILE A 112 3.88 0.96 3.91
C ILE A 112 2.63 0.85 3.04
N SER A 113 2.39 1.83 2.17
CA SER A 113 1.19 1.83 1.31
C SER A 113 1.15 0.61 0.40
N SER A 114 2.30 0.17 -0.14
CA SER A 114 2.39 -1.02 -0.98
C SER A 114 2.04 -2.30 -0.23
N VAL A 115 2.57 -2.48 0.99
CA VAL A 115 2.26 -3.65 1.81
C VAL A 115 0.79 -3.69 2.22
N ILE A 116 0.24 -2.56 2.69
CA ILE A 116 -1.17 -2.45 3.05
C ILE A 116 -2.03 -2.77 1.83
N TRP A 117 -1.81 -2.07 0.70
CA TRP A 117 -2.59 -2.26 -0.52
C TRP A 117 -2.55 -3.71 -1.02
N PHE A 118 -1.39 -4.37 -0.98
CA PHE A 118 -1.28 -5.76 -1.39
C PHE A 118 -2.09 -6.69 -0.49
N LEU A 119 -1.85 -6.64 0.83
CA LEU A 119 -2.43 -7.54 1.80
C LEU A 119 -3.91 -7.28 2.05
N SER A 120 -4.37 -6.03 2.08
CA SER A 120 -5.75 -5.71 2.42
C SER A 120 -6.70 -5.68 1.21
N PHE A 121 -6.17 -5.51 -0.01
CA PHE A 121 -6.99 -5.27 -1.20
C PHE A 121 -6.61 -6.17 -2.38
N TYR A 122 -5.38 -6.06 -2.90
CA TYR A 122 -5.01 -6.73 -4.15
C TYR A 122 -5.13 -8.25 -4.10
N ARG A 123 -4.64 -8.90 -3.03
CA ARG A 123 -4.66 -10.37 -2.91
C ARG A 123 -6.08 -10.96 -2.90
N HIS A 124 -7.09 -10.14 -2.61
CA HIS A 124 -8.50 -10.55 -2.55
C HIS A 124 -9.24 -10.36 -3.87
N GLN A 125 -8.61 -9.76 -4.88
CA GLN A 125 -9.22 -9.62 -6.20
C GLN A 125 -9.13 -10.94 -6.97
N THR A 126 -10.26 -11.39 -7.54
CA THR A 126 -10.28 -12.53 -8.45
C THR A 126 -9.45 -12.22 -9.69
N LYS A 127 -8.58 -13.15 -10.14
CA LYS A 127 -7.69 -13.04 -11.32
C LYS A 127 -8.42 -12.91 -12.69
N GLY A 128 -9.61 -12.33 -12.72
CA GLY A 128 -10.35 -12.03 -13.94
C GLY A 128 -10.09 -10.60 -14.38
N ASN A 129 -9.43 -10.45 -15.53
CA ASN A 129 -9.18 -9.21 -16.27
C ASN A 129 -8.09 -8.27 -15.75
N GLN A 130 -6.83 -8.67 -15.96
CA GLN A 130 -5.76 -7.69 -16.21
C GLN A 130 -5.59 -7.52 -17.72
N ALA A 131 -6.42 -6.68 -18.35
CA ALA A 131 -6.22 -6.25 -19.74
C ALA A 131 -6.53 -4.75 -19.86
N LYS A 132 -5.45 -3.99 -20.13
CA LYS A 132 -5.27 -2.52 -20.28
C LYS A 132 -5.54 -1.66 -19.04
N GLN A 133 -4.47 -1.08 -18.47
CA GLN A 133 -4.52 -0.17 -17.34
C GLN A 133 -5.05 1.21 -17.78
N TRP A 134 -6.28 1.55 -17.39
CA TRP A 134 -6.87 2.87 -17.64
C TRP A 134 -6.22 4.02 -16.86
N LYS A 135 -5.29 3.71 -15.92
CA LYS A 135 -4.35 4.68 -15.33
C LYS A 135 -3.68 5.53 -16.43
N ASP A 136 -3.53 4.94 -17.61
CA ASP A 136 -2.88 5.45 -18.81
C ASP A 136 -3.74 6.44 -19.64
N TYR A 137 -4.99 6.72 -19.23
CA TYR A 137 -5.95 7.52 -20.03
C TYR A 137 -6.78 8.53 -19.22
N VAL A 138 -6.50 8.74 -17.92
CA VAL A 138 -7.21 9.73 -17.08
C VAL A 138 -6.21 10.68 -16.41
N HIS A 139 -6.33 11.97 -16.73
CA HIS A 139 -5.50 13.04 -16.20
C HIS A 139 -5.83 13.37 -14.72
N ASP A 140 -4.81 13.83 -13.98
CA ASP A 140 -4.90 14.26 -12.58
C ASP A 140 -5.47 15.69 -12.47
N ALA A 141 -6.32 15.97 -11.48
CA ALA A 141 -7.03 17.25 -11.30
C ALA A 141 -6.26 18.30 -10.47
N ASN A 142 -4.93 18.28 -10.46
CA ASN A 142 -4.17 19.44 -9.97
C ASN A 142 -4.00 20.53 -11.05
N GLN A 143 -4.64 20.38 -12.22
CA GLN A 143 -4.80 21.47 -13.18
C GLN A 143 -5.83 22.45 -12.61
N PRO A 144 -5.55 23.76 -12.53
CA PRO A 144 -6.58 24.73 -12.17
C PRO A 144 -7.73 24.54 -13.15
N GLU A 145 -8.95 24.42 -12.63
CA GLU A 145 -10.13 24.56 -13.47
C GLU A 145 -9.90 25.80 -14.32
N VAL A 146 -10.11 25.69 -15.64
CA VAL A 146 -10.14 26.88 -16.49
C VAL A 146 -11.24 27.72 -15.88
N VAL A 147 -10.85 28.81 -15.22
CA VAL A 147 -11.79 29.78 -14.64
C VAL A 147 -12.70 30.15 -15.80
N ASP A 148 -13.96 29.79 -15.66
CA ASP A 148 -14.97 30.18 -16.62
C ASP A 148 -15.16 31.70 -16.47
N ASP A 149 -14.38 32.47 -17.23
CA ASP A 149 -14.50 33.93 -17.34
C ASP A 149 -15.78 34.36 -18.08
N SER A 150 -16.74 33.43 -18.29
CA SER A 150 -18.03 33.72 -18.93
C SER A 150 -18.93 34.69 -18.13
N ASP A 151 -18.58 35.07 -16.91
CA ASP A 151 -19.25 36.15 -16.16
C ASP A 151 -18.43 37.45 -16.13
N SER A 152 -17.75 37.76 -17.25
CA SER A 152 -17.33 39.12 -17.54
C SER A 152 -18.57 39.98 -17.86
N GLU A 153 -19.17 40.63 -16.85
CA GLU A 153 -20.02 41.81 -17.12
C GLU A 153 -19.13 43.00 -17.54
N PRO A 154 -19.50 43.75 -18.60
CA PRO A 154 -18.72 44.87 -19.10
C PRO A 154 -18.95 46.17 -18.29
N GLU A 155 -17.84 46.82 -17.98
CA GLU A 155 -17.55 48.27 -17.84
C GLU A 155 -18.53 49.20 -17.10
N GLU A 156 -17.99 49.95 -16.12
CA GLU A 156 -17.95 51.44 -16.13
C GLU A 156 -16.66 51.96 -15.46
#